data_AF-A0A1G3T8T2-F1
#
_entry.id   AF-A0A1G3T8T2-F1
#
_cell.length_a   1.000
_cell.length_b   1.000
_cell.length_c   1.000
_cell.angle_alpha   90.00
_cell.angle_beta   90.00
_cell.angle_gamma   90.00
#
_symmetry.space_group_name_H-M   'P 1'
#
loop_
_entity.id
_entity.type
_entity.pdbx_description
1 polymer ?
#
loop_
_entity_poly.entity_id
_entity_poly.type
_entity_poly.pdbx_seq_one_letter_code
_entity_poly.pdbx_strand_id
1 'polypeptide(L)'
;TKMTPGDIIVADENFGCGSSREHAPIALKAAGVAAVIAPTFARIFYRNAFNMGLPILELPESLEIKEGESVSIDMDAGTITNTTNGKVYNFIPIPPFMQELIAAGGLMNYAEAEIAAQEK
;
A
#
# COMPACT_ATOMS: atom_id res chain seq x y z
N THR A 1 14.57 10.16 9.62
CA THR A 1 15.14 10.75 8.38
C THR A 1 14.06 11.49 7.61
N LYS A 2 14.37 12.35 6.62
CA LYS A 2 13.34 12.94 5.74
C LYS A 2 12.93 11.90 4.69
N MET A 3 11.64 11.89 4.34
CA MET A 3 11.08 10.99 3.33
C MET A 3 11.60 11.32 1.92
N THR A 4 11.85 10.28 1.13
CA THR A 4 12.09 10.36 -0.32
C THR A 4 11.10 9.49 -1.12
N PRO A 5 10.83 9.81 -2.39
CA PRO A 5 9.97 8.97 -3.23
C PRO A 5 10.51 7.54 -3.33
N GLY A 6 9.63 6.56 -3.16
CA GLY A 6 9.98 5.14 -3.07
C GLY A 6 10.05 4.60 -1.64
N ASP A 7 10.08 5.48 -0.64
CA ASP A 7 10.07 5.06 0.76
C ASP A 7 8.75 4.37 1.14
N ILE A 8 8.85 3.48 2.13
CA ILE A 8 7.72 2.74 2.68
C ILE A 8 7.47 3.25 4.10
N ILE A 9 6.20 3.35 4.47
CA ILE A 9 5.81 3.66 5.85
C ILE A 9 5.51 2.36 6.57
N VAL A 10 6.17 2.15 7.72
CA VAL A 10 5.82 1.11 8.66
C VAL A 10 5.09 1.75 9.83
N ALA A 11 3.93 1.22 10.17
CA ALA A 11 3.08 1.73 11.23
C ALA A 11 2.60 0.61 12.17
N ASP A 12 1.99 1.06 13.26
CA ASP A 12 1.35 0.23 14.27
C ASP A 12 -0.09 -0.11 13.87
N GLU A 13 -0.80 -0.84 14.74
CA GLU A 13 -2.18 -1.26 14.57
C GLU A 13 -3.13 -0.08 14.29
N ASN A 14 -4.20 -0.38 13.54
CA ASN A 14 -5.29 0.54 13.23
C ASN A 14 -4.80 1.83 12.54
N PHE A 15 -3.84 1.71 11.63
CA PHE A 15 -3.31 2.85 10.88
C PHE A 15 -4.41 3.54 10.07
N GLY A 16 -4.36 4.89 10.04
CA GLY A 16 -5.38 5.70 9.39
C GLY A 16 -6.69 5.80 10.15
N CYS A 17 -6.67 5.54 11.48
CA CYS A 17 -7.84 5.70 12.32
C CYS A 17 -8.37 7.14 12.34
N GLY A 18 -9.68 7.27 12.56
CA GLY A 18 -10.37 8.56 12.65
C GLY A 18 -11.26 8.85 11.44
N SER A 19 -11.31 10.13 11.05
CA SER A 19 -12.28 10.64 10.07
C SER A 19 -12.06 10.07 8.66
N SER A 20 -13.16 9.91 7.91
CA SER A 20 -13.16 9.52 6.49
C SER A 20 -12.61 10.62 5.56
N ARG A 21 -11.33 10.94 5.68
CA ARG A 21 -10.65 11.94 4.84
C ARG A 21 -9.80 11.23 3.80
N GLU A 22 -10.25 11.27 2.55
CA GLU A 22 -9.50 10.76 1.39
C GLU A 22 -8.18 11.51 1.15
N HIS A 23 -8.07 12.73 1.69
CA HIS A 23 -6.84 13.52 1.68
C HIS A 23 -5.63 12.77 2.27
N ALA A 24 -5.83 11.87 3.24
CA ALA A 24 -4.72 11.15 3.86
C ALA A 24 -4.00 10.21 2.87
N PRO A 25 -4.66 9.21 2.24
CA PRO A 25 -4.00 8.36 1.24
C PRO A 25 -3.52 9.15 0.01
N ILE A 26 -4.26 10.19 -0.42
CA ILE A 26 -3.83 11.06 -1.53
C ILE A 26 -2.51 11.76 -1.21
N ALA A 27 -2.36 12.31 0.00
CA ALA A 27 -1.13 12.99 0.41
C ALA A 27 0.06 12.03 0.46
N LEU A 28 -0.12 10.81 0.96
CA LEU A 28 0.94 9.79 0.99
C LEU A 28 1.37 9.40 -0.42
N LYS A 29 0.41 9.15 -1.32
CA LYS A 29 0.69 8.83 -2.72
C LYS A 29 1.40 9.98 -3.42
N ALA A 30 0.94 11.22 -3.24
CA ALA A 30 1.53 12.42 -3.84
C ALA A 30 2.93 12.72 -3.29
N ALA A 31 3.22 12.35 -2.04
CA ALA A 31 4.56 12.43 -1.46
C ALA A 31 5.53 11.38 -2.06
N GLY A 32 5.01 10.37 -2.76
CA GLY A 32 5.79 9.30 -3.38
C GLY A 32 5.97 8.08 -2.47
N VAL A 33 5.10 7.87 -1.48
CA VAL A 33 5.15 6.66 -0.64
C VAL A 33 4.83 5.45 -1.51
N ALA A 34 5.71 4.45 -1.50
CA ALA A 34 5.56 3.24 -2.30
C ALA A 34 4.48 2.31 -1.72
N ALA A 35 4.46 2.13 -0.41
CA ALA A 35 3.46 1.34 0.30
C ALA A 35 3.38 1.74 1.79
N VAL A 36 2.29 1.34 2.45
CA VAL A 36 2.19 1.36 3.92
C VAL A 36 2.05 -0.07 4.43
N ILE A 37 2.84 -0.42 5.46
CA ILE A 37 2.83 -1.72 6.11
C ILE A 37 2.40 -1.51 7.57
N ALA A 38 1.37 -2.23 8.01
CA ALA A 38 0.89 -2.17 9.39
C ALA A 38 0.26 -3.52 9.77
N PRO A 39 0.06 -3.84 11.06
CA PRO A 39 -0.64 -5.06 11.44
C PRO A 39 -2.10 -5.02 11.01
N THR A 40 -2.74 -3.85 11.14
CA THR A 40 -4.14 -3.62 10.77
C THR A 40 -4.35 -2.18 10.30
N PHE A 41 -5.34 -1.97 9.42
CA PHE A 41 -5.76 -0.65 8.99
C PHE A 41 -7.18 -0.33 9.45
N ALA A 42 -7.44 0.95 9.70
CA ALA A 42 -8.81 1.40 9.90
C ALA A 42 -9.64 1.16 8.63
N ARG A 43 -10.82 0.55 8.77
CA ARG A 43 -11.67 0.10 7.65
C ARG A 43 -11.91 1.16 6.57
N ILE A 44 -12.09 2.42 6.97
CA ILE A 44 -12.33 3.52 6.04
C ILE A 44 -11.05 3.88 5.28
N PHE A 45 -9.92 3.97 5.99
CA PHE A 45 -8.63 4.22 5.37
C PHE A 45 -8.27 3.10 4.39
N TYR A 46 -8.52 1.84 4.76
CA TYR A 46 -8.28 0.67 3.91
C TYR A 46 -8.92 0.85 2.53
N ARG A 47 -10.24 1.07 2.49
CA ARG A 47 -10.96 1.30 1.23
C ARG A 47 -10.42 2.49 0.44
N ASN A 48 -10.17 3.61 1.12
CA ASN A 48 -9.72 4.83 0.44
C ASN A 48 -8.30 4.67 -0.12
N ALA A 49 -7.42 3.93 0.55
CA ALA A 49 -6.07 3.67 0.07
C ALA A 49 -6.08 2.94 -1.27
N PHE A 50 -6.83 1.83 -1.38
CA PHE A 50 -7.02 1.14 -2.65
C PHE A 50 -7.62 2.05 -3.71
N ASN A 51 -8.75 2.72 -3.40
CA ASN A 51 -9.43 3.59 -4.37
C ASN A 51 -8.50 4.67 -4.95
N MET A 52 -7.55 5.17 -4.16
CA MET A 52 -6.58 6.19 -4.55
C MET A 52 -5.23 5.63 -5.04
N GLY A 53 -5.13 4.30 -5.22
CA GLY A 53 -3.93 3.64 -5.74
C GLY A 53 -2.74 3.63 -4.78
N LEU A 54 -2.97 3.75 -3.46
CA LEU A 54 -1.94 3.58 -2.43
C LEU A 54 -1.92 2.11 -1.97
N PRO A 55 -0.82 1.37 -2.21
CA PRO A 55 -0.67 0.02 -1.70
C PRO A 55 -0.61 0.01 -0.17
N ILE A 56 -1.38 -0.88 0.45
CA ILE A 56 -1.35 -1.14 1.89
C ILE A 56 -1.24 -2.64 2.15
N LEU A 57 -0.39 -3.02 3.09
CA LEU A 57 -0.05 -4.42 3.38
C LEU A 57 -0.25 -4.70 4.86
N GLU A 58 -1.15 -5.65 5.15
CA GLU A 58 -1.37 -6.13 6.52
C GLU A 58 -0.31 -7.17 6.88
N LEU A 59 0.55 -6.84 7.85
CA LEU A 59 1.62 -7.70 8.35
C LEU A 59 1.67 -7.60 9.89
N PRO A 60 1.26 -8.63 10.64
CA PRO A 60 1.31 -8.64 12.11
C PRO A 60 2.69 -8.32 12.69
N GLU A 61 3.74 -8.74 12.00
CA GLU A 61 5.14 -8.54 12.36
C GLU A 61 5.73 -7.21 11.85
N SER A 62 4.91 -6.27 11.38
CA SER A 62 5.39 -5.01 10.77
C SER A 62 6.39 -4.26 11.66
N LEU A 63 6.17 -4.26 12.99
CA LEU A 63 7.00 -3.56 13.96
C LEU A 63 8.42 -4.12 14.09
N GLU A 64 8.70 -5.29 13.50
CA GLU A 64 10.06 -5.81 13.42
C GLU A 64 10.92 -5.08 12.38
N ILE A 65 10.29 -4.45 11.38
CA ILE A 65 10.97 -3.60 10.39
C ILE A 65 11.21 -2.23 11.03
N LYS A 66 12.47 -1.82 11.14
CA LYS A 66 12.85 -0.59 11.83
C LYS A 66 13.11 0.55 10.85
N GLU A 67 12.96 1.78 11.34
CA GLU A 67 13.30 2.98 10.56
C GLU A 67 14.75 2.89 10.06
N GLY A 68 14.94 3.13 8.76
CA GLY A 68 16.25 3.08 8.10
C GLY A 68 16.61 1.71 7.52
N GLU A 69 15.83 0.66 7.78
CA GLU A 69 15.98 -0.61 7.09
C GLU A 69 15.38 -0.55 5.67
N SER A 70 16.01 -1.28 4.75
CA SER A 70 15.55 -1.40 3.37
C SER A 70 14.72 -2.68 3.21
N VAL A 71 13.62 -2.58 2.47
CA VAL A 71 12.74 -3.72 2.20
C VAL A 71 12.37 -3.77 0.72
N SER A 72 12.19 -4.98 0.21
CA SER A 72 11.64 -5.27 -1.10
C SER A 72 10.28 -5.94 -0.94
N ILE A 73 9.30 -5.52 -1.72
CA ILE A 73 7.94 -6.06 -1.68
C ILE A 73 7.67 -6.80 -2.99
N ASP A 74 7.26 -8.05 -2.89
CA ASP A 74 6.73 -8.83 -4.00
C ASP A 74 5.22 -9.01 -3.79
N MET A 75 4.44 -8.29 -4.60
CA MET A 75 2.97 -8.26 -4.53
C MET A 75 2.34 -9.56 -5.03
N ASP A 76 2.98 -10.23 -5.99
CA ASP A 76 2.50 -11.47 -6.61
C ASP A 76 2.75 -12.66 -5.69
N ALA A 77 3.95 -12.72 -5.10
CA ALA A 77 4.32 -13.77 -4.17
C ALA A 77 3.74 -13.55 -2.76
N GLY A 78 3.29 -12.34 -2.43
CA GLY A 78 2.81 -12.00 -1.09
C GLY A 78 3.93 -11.93 -0.06
N THR A 79 5.11 -11.45 -0.46
CA THR A 79 6.31 -11.46 0.42
C THR A 79 6.93 -10.08 0.59
N ILE A 80 7.47 -9.84 1.78
CA ILE A 80 8.30 -8.66 2.09
C ILE A 80 9.65 -9.19 2.53
N THR A 81 10.70 -8.81 1.81
CA THR A 81 12.09 -9.17 2.16
C THR A 81 12.79 -7.96 2.72
N ASN A 82 13.20 -8.01 3.99
CA ASN A 82 14.09 -7.01 4.57
C ASN A 82 15.50 -7.26 4.04
N THR A 83 15.97 -6.38 3.16
CA THR A 83 17.27 -6.52 2.49
C THR A 83 18.44 -6.09 3.38
N THR A 84 18.18 -5.45 4.52
CA THR A 84 19.19 -5.10 5.51
C THR A 84 19.63 -6.30 6.35
N ASN A 85 18.68 -7.15 6.77
CA ASN A 85 18.95 -8.28 7.67
C ASN A 85 18.61 -9.67 7.07
N GLY A 86 18.03 -9.71 5.88
CA GLY A 86 17.69 -10.94 5.14
C GLY A 86 16.40 -11.62 5.60
N LYS A 87 15.66 -11.05 6.56
CA LYS A 87 14.41 -11.64 7.05
C LYS A 87 13.29 -11.50 6.00
N VAL A 88 12.53 -12.57 5.83
CA VAL A 88 11.39 -12.63 4.91
C VAL A 88 10.11 -12.75 5.73
N TYR A 89 9.13 -11.95 5.34
CA TYR A 89 7.79 -11.92 5.89
C TYR A 89 6.79 -12.27 4.81
N ASN A 90 5.69 -12.93 5.19
CA ASN A 90 4.60 -13.24 4.29
C ASN A 90 3.38 -12.43 4.71
N PHE A 91 2.70 -11.82 3.75
CA PHE A 91 1.42 -11.16 3.96
C PHE A 91 0.36 -11.85 3.10
N ILE A 92 -0.92 -11.59 3.40
CA ILE A 92 -2.01 -12.13 2.59
C ILE A 92 -1.99 -11.44 1.22
N PRO A 93 -1.78 -12.18 0.11
CA PRO A 93 -1.71 -11.58 -1.20
C PRO A 93 -2.96 -10.74 -1.50
N ILE A 94 -2.74 -9.57 -2.08
CA ILE A 94 -3.84 -8.72 -2.50
C ILE A 94 -4.55 -9.43 -3.67
N PRO A 95 -5.87 -9.60 -3.62
CA PRO A 95 -6.64 -10.18 -4.72
C PRO A 95 -6.32 -9.51 -6.08
N PRO A 96 -6.24 -10.28 -7.19
CA PRO A 96 -5.80 -9.76 -8.49
C PRO A 96 -6.51 -8.47 -8.94
N PHE A 97 -7.84 -8.42 -8.79
CA PHE A 97 -8.62 -7.22 -9.10
C PHE A 97 -8.15 -5.96 -8.34
N MET A 98 -7.79 -6.09 -7.07
CA MET A 98 -7.28 -4.95 -6.29
C MET A 98 -5.85 -4.57 -6.72
N GLN A 99 -5.05 -5.53 -7.20
CA GLN A 99 -3.75 -5.23 -7.79
C GLN A 99 -3.88 -4.46 -9.10
N GLU A 100 -4.82 -4.85 -9.97
CA GLU A 100 -5.14 -4.13 -11.21
C GLU A 100 -5.57 -2.68 -10.92
N LEU A 101 -6.41 -2.49 -9.90
CA LEU A 101 -6.86 -1.18 -9.47
C LEU A 101 -5.68 -0.31 -8.99
N ILE A 102 -4.75 -0.88 -8.20
CA ILE A 102 -3.52 -0.19 -7.78
C ILE A 102 -2.64 0.14 -8.98
N ALA A 103 -2.46 -0.80 -9.92
CA ALA A 103 -1.63 -0.64 -11.11
C ALA A 103 -2.18 0.45 -12.04
N ALA A 104 -3.50 0.60 -12.13
CA ALA A 104 -4.15 1.70 -12.82
C ALA A 104 -3.99 3.05 -12.09
N GLY A 105 -3.50 3.05 -10.85
CA GLY A 105 -3.36 4.25 -10.03
C GLY A 105 -4.65 4.67 -9.31
N GLY A 106 -5.62 3.75 -9.18
CA GLY A 106 -6.88 3.98 -8.48
C GLY A 106 -8.11 3.63 -9.30
N LEU A 107 -9.27 3.69 -8.64
CA LEU A 107 -10.55 3.25 -9.19
C LEU A 107 -11.00 4.06 -10.41
N MET A 108 -10.78 5.38 -10.39
CA MET A 108 -11.19 6.25 -11.49
C MET A 108 -10.44 5.92 -12.78
N ASN A 109 -9.11 5.83 -12.70
CA ASN A 109 -8.27 5.48 -13.85
C ASN A 109 -8.58 4.07 -14.37
N TYR A 110 -8.86 3.12 -13.47
CA TYR A 110 -9.29 1.78 -13.84
C TYR A 110 -10.61 1.81 -14.63
N ALA A 111 -11.61 2.54 -14.13
CA ALA A 111 -12.91 2.65 -14.80
C ALA A 111 -12.82 3.32 -16.18
N GLU A 112 -12.00 4.37 -16.31
CA GLU A 112 -11.76 5.03 -17.59
C GLU A 112 -11.10 4.08 -18.61
N ALA A 113 -10.13 3.27 -18.17
CA ALA A 113 -9.47 2.27 -19.02
C ALA A 113 -10.43 1.17 -19.49
N GLU A 114 -11.28 0.67 -18.60
CA GLU A 114 -12.28 -0.36 -18.91
C GLU A 114 -13.33 0.14 -19.92
N ILE A 115 -13.84 1.36 -19.74
CA ILE A 115 -14.81 1.96 -20.67
C ILE A 115 -14.17 2.10 -22.06
N ALA A 116 -12.94 2.62 -22.14
CA ALA A 116 -12.22 2.78 -23.40
C ALA A 116 -11.92 1.43 -24.09
N ALA A 117 -11.81 0.33 -23.34
CA ALA A 117 -11.61 -1.00 -23.88
C ALA A 117 -12.91 -1.60 -24.47
N GLN A 118 -14.07 -1.25 -23.91
CA GLN A 118 -15.39 -1.72 -24.39
C GLN A 118 -15.89 -0.98 -25.64
N GLU A 119 -15.37 0.22 -25.91
CA GLU A 119 -15.69 1.00 -27.10
C GLU A 119 -14.87 0.60 -28.35
N LYS A 120 -13.93 -0.35 -28.21
CA LYS A 120 -13.13 -0.94 -29.31
C LYS A 120 -13.69 -2.28 -29.78
#